data_AF-A0A0A9YDU7-F1
#
_entry.id   AF-A0A0A9YDU7-F1
#
_cell.length_a   1.000
_cell.length_b   1.000
_cell.length_c   1.000
_cell.angle_alpha   90.00
_cell.angle_beta   90.00
_cell.angle_gamma   90.00
#
_symmetry.space_group_name_H-M   'P 1'
#
loop_
_entity.id
_entity.type
_entity.pdbx_description
1 polymer ?
#
loop_
_entity_poly.entity_id
_entity_poly.type
_entity_poly.pdbx_seq_one_letter_code
_entity_poly.pdbx_strand_id
1 'polypeptide(L)'
;KRLKGARIYIMSDSQAALKAISAYSITSRLTWDCLHSLKMAAQGNKLTLLWVPGHEGVEGNEEADRLAKKGSESQPFGPEPQLGVTKSFIALQVKRWEDNKRTAYWRNAP
;
A
#
# COMPACT_ATOMS: atom_id res chain seq x y z
N LYS A 1 -18.05 -16.87 -9.70
CA LYS A 1 -19.49 -16.51 -9.54
C LYS A 1 -19.62 -15.00 -9.61
N ARG A 2 -20.46 -14.44 -10.51
CA ARG A 2 -20.81 -13.00 -10.46
C ARG A 2 -21.87 -12.83 -9.37
N LEU A 3 -21.54 -12.06 -8.33
CA LEU A 3 -22.52 -11.63 -7.34
C LEU A 3 -23.37 -10.51 -7.99
N LYS A 4 -24.69 -10.69 -8.02
CA LYS A 4 -25.67 -9.67 -8.42
C LYS A 4 -26.66 -9.49 -7.28
N GLY A 5 -27.00 -8.26 -6.95
CA GLY A 5 -27.90 -7.91 -5.84
C GLY A 5 -27.32 -8.19 -4.45
N ALA A 6 -26.03 -8.49 -4.34
CA ALA A 6 -25.40 -8.87 -3.08
C ALA A 6 -25.07 -7.65 -2.22
N ARG A 7 -25.02 -7.84 -0.91
CA ARG A 7 -24.36 -6.92 0.03
C ARG A 7 -22.95 -7.41 0.26
N ILE A 8 -21.96 -6.60 -0.09
CA ILE A 8 -20.55 -6.91 -0.01
C ILE A 8 -19.93 -5.99 1.04
N TYR A 9 -19.22 -6.58 1.99
CA TYR A 9 -18.45 -5.86 3.00
C TYR A 9 -16.97 -6.13 2.75
N ILE A 10 -16.19 -5.06 2.61
CA ILE A 10 -14.73 -5.13 2.52
C ILE A 10 -14.20 -4.43 3.77
N MET A 11 -13.45 -5.18 4.57
CA MET A 11 -12.84 -4.70 5.81
C MET A 11 -11.36 -4.43 5.54
N SER A 12 -10.84 -3.31 6.05
CA SER A 12 -9.43 -2.95 5.95
C SER A 12 -8.95 -2.33 7.25
N ASP A 13 -7.74 -2.69 7.66
CA ASP A 13 -7.05 -2.10 8.80
C ASP A 13 -6.35 -0.77 8.49
N SER A 14 -6.12 -0.49 7.20
CA SER A 14 -5.49 0.73 6.74
C SER A 14 -6.47 1.91 6.72
N GLN A 15 -6.56 2.63 7.84
CA GLN A 15 -7.29 3.91 7.88
C GLN A 15 -6.80 4.91 6.82
N ALA A 16 -5.50 4.89 6.51
CA ALA A 16 -4.92 5.73 5.48
C ALA A 16 -5.48 5.41 4.09
N ALA A 17 -5.59 4.13 3.74
CA ALA A 17 -6.17 3.71 2.46
C ALA A 17 -7.65 4.10 2.36
N LEU A 18 -8.43 3.85 3.42
CA LEU A 18 -9.85 4.23 3.47
C LEU A 18 -10.05 5.74 3.31
N LYS A 19 -9.27 6.55 4.03
CA LYS A 19 -9.30 8.02 3.93
C LYS A 19 -8.89 8.51 2.54
N ALA A 20 -7.88 7.88 1.93
CA ALA A 20 -7.43 8.24 0.58
C ALA A 20 -8.50 7.95 -0.48
N ILE A 21 -9.23 6.84 -0.34
CA ILE A 21 -10.34 6.47 -1.23
C ILE A 21 -11.54 7.39 -1.03
N SER A 22 -11.82 7.81 0.21
CA SER A 22 -12.94 8.70 0.53
C SER A 22 -12.62 10.19 0.36
N ALA A 23 -11.39 10.55 -0.02
CA ALA A 23 -10.97 11.93 -0.17
C ALA A 23 -11.71 12.63 -1.32
N TYR A 24 -11.91 13.95 -1.18
CA TYR A 24 -12.52 14.76 -2.23
C TYR A 24 -11.66 14.77 -3.52
N SER A 25 -10.34 14.80 -3.37
CA SER A 25 -9.39 14.75 -4.48
C SER A 25 -8.43 13.57 -4.31
N ILE A 26 -8.20 12.84 -5.41
CA ILE A 26 -7.28 11.69 -5.44
C ILE A 26 -6.08 12.07 -6.31
N THR A 27 -4.90 12.07 -5.71
CA THR A 27 -3.64 12.41 -6.38
C THR A 27 -2.84 11.19 -6.83
N SER A 28 -3.04 10.05 -6.16
CA SER A 28 -2.37 8.79 -6.47
C SER A 28 -3.13 8.00 -7.54
N ARG A 29 -2.43 7.61 -8.61
CA ARG A 29 -3.00 6.76 -9.66
C ARG A 29 -3.49 5.43 -9.10
N LEU A 30 -2.73 4.82 -8.17
CA LEU A 30 -3.09 3.56 -7.53
C LEU A 30 -4.41 3.67 -6.75
N THR A 31 -4.60 4.76 -6.01
CA THR A 31 -5.85 5.01 -5.28
C THR A 31 -7.02 5.21 -6.25
N TRP A 32 -6.78 5.89 -7.38
CA TRP A 32 -7.80 6.07 -8.42
C TRP A 32 -8.22 4.74 -9.06
N ASP A 33 -7.26 3.89 -9.43
CA ASP A 33 -7.52 2.59 -10.04
C ASP A 33 -8.24 1.65 -9.05
N CYS A 34 -7.89 1.72 -7.76
CA CYS A 34 -8.60 1.03 -6.68
C CYS A 34 -10.06 1.48 -6.58
N LEU A 35 -10.32 2.79 -6.52
CA LEU A 35 -11.70 3.32 -6.48
C LEU A 35 -12.48 2.90 -7.73
N HIS A 36 -11.88 2.93 -8.90
CA HIS A 36 -12.51 2.48 -10.14
C HIS A 36 -12.93 1.00 -10.06
N SER A 37 -12.03 0.14 -9.59
CA SER A 37 -12.29 -1.29 -9.40
C SER A 37 -13.41 -1.53 -8.39
N LEU A 38 -13.43 -0.79 -7.28
CA LEU A 38 -14.50 -0.84 -6.28
C LEU A 38 -15.85 -0.41 -6.88
N LYS A 39 -15.87 0.66 -7.70
CA LYS A 39 -17.08 1.10 -8.41
C LYS A 39 -17.59 0.05 -9.39
N MET A 40 -16.69 -0.63 -10.10
CA MET A 40 -17.06 -1.74 -10.98
C MET A 40 -17.63 -2.92 -10.19
N ALA A 41 -17.02 -3.29 -9.06
CA ALA A 41 -17.53 -4.36 -8.20
C ALA A 41 -18.90 -4.02 -7.57
N ALA A 42 -19.14 -2.73 -7.30
CA ALA A 42 -20.41 -2.21 -6.81
C ALA A 42 -21.51 -2.15 -7.90
N GLN A 43 -21.20 -2.35 -9.18
CA GLN A 43 -22.23 -2.38 -10.22
C GLN A 43 -23.21 -3.53 -9.98
N GLY A 44 -24.43 -3.17 -9.58
CA GLY A 44 -25.47 -4.13 -9.23
C GLY A 44 -25.30 -4.78 -7.86
N ASN A 45 -24.42 -4.28 -6.99
CA ASN A 45 -24.23 -4.74 -5.61
C ASN A 45 -24.18 -3.55 -4.64
N LYS A 46 -24.50 -3.79 -3.37
CA LYS A 46 -24.26 -2.82 -2.29
C LYS A 46 -22.92 -3.11 -1.64
N LEU A 47 -21.90 -2.35 -1.99
CA LEU A 47 -20.54 -2.47 -1.43
C LEU A 47 -20.35 -1.47 -0.29
N THR A 48 -19.86 -1.95 0.86
CA THR A 48 -19.52 -1.14 2.03
C THR A 48 -18.07 -1.38 2.42
N LEU A 49 -17.30 -0.31 2.61
CA LEU A 49 -15.96 -0.37 3.18
C LEU A 49 -16.04 -0.12 4.69
N LEU A 50 -15.34 -0.94 5.48
CA LEU A 50 -15.30 -0.84 6.93
C LEU A 50 -13.85 -0.83 7.42
N TRP A 51 -13.61 -0.06 8.49
CA TRP A 51 -12.36 -0.13 9.22
C TRP A 51 -12.42 -1.24 10.27
N VAL A 52 -11.31 -1.96 10.43
CA VAL A 52 -11.06 -2.91 11.52
C VAL A 52 -9.69 -2.61 12.13
N PRO A 53 -9.45 -2.86 13.43
CA PRO A 53 -8.10 -2.74 13.96
C PRO A 53 -7.20 -3.87 13.41
N GLY A 54 -5.96 -3.52 13.05
CA GLY A 54 -4.94 -4.49 12.63
C GLY A 54 -4.23 -5.10 13.84
N HIS A 55 -3.83 -6.37 13.72
CA HIS A 55 -3.09 -7.12 14.76
C HIS A 55 -3.76 -7.24 16.14
N GLU A 56 -5.10 -7.16 16.20
CA GLU A 56 -5.89 -7.24 17.44
C GLU A 56 -6.69 -8.57 17.57
N GLY A 57 -6.27 -9.68 16.95
CA GLY A 57 -7.00 -10.95 17.07
C GLY A 57 -8.21 -11.11 16.14
N VAL A 58 -8.43 -10.19 15.19
CA VAL A 58 -9.53 -10.31 14.23
C VAL A 58 -9.15 -11.36 13.18
N GLU A 59 -9.63 -12.59 13.34
CA GLU A 59 -9.25 -13.77 12.53
C GLU A 59 -9.18 -13.48 11.02
N GLY A 60 -10.21 -12.84 10.46
CA GLY A 60 -10.24 -12.52 9.03
C GLY A 60 -9.19 -11.49 8.59
N ASN A 61 -8.86 -10.52 9.45
CA ASN A 61 -7.80 -9.55 9.16
C ASN A 61 -6.42 -10.19 9.32
N GLU A 62 -6.23 -11.00 10.36
CA GLU A 62 -4.97 -11.70 10.60
C GLU A 62 -4.62 -12.66 9.47
N GLU A 63 -5.61 -13.39 8.95
CA GLU A 63 -5.43 -14.25 7.79
C GLU A 63 -5.12 -13.42 6.53
N ALA A 64 -5.78 -12.28 6.33
CA ALA A 64 -5.48 -11.37 5.23
C ALA A 64 -4.03 -10.84 5.30
N ASP A 65 -3.57 -10.42 6.50
CA ASP A 65 -2.20 -9.96 6.74
C ASP A 65 -1.18 -11.06 6.48
N ARG A 66 -1.46 -12.28 6.97
CA ARG A 66 -0.60 -13.45 6.76
C ARG A 66 -0.46 -13.78 5.27
N LEU A 67 -1.56 -13.74 4.52
CA LEU A 67 -1.55 -13.98 3.07
C LEU A 67 -0.84 -12.86 2.31
N ALA A 68 -1.05 -11.59 2.69
CA ALA A 68 -0.38 -10.45 2.10
C ALA A 68 1.14 -10.52 2.31
N LYS A 69 1.58 -10.86 3.53
CA LYS A 69 3.01 -11.08 3.85
C LYS A 69 3.61 -12.17 2.99
N LYS A 70 2.95 -13.33 2.89
CA LYS A 70 3.39 -14.44 2.03
C LYS A 70 3.47 -14.01 0.55
N GLY A 71 2.54 -13.18 0.08
CA GLY A 71 2.57 -12.61 -1.27
C GLY A 71 3.76 -11.66 -1.49
N SER A 72 4.13 -10.86 -0.48
CA SER A 72 5.27 -9.94 -0.55
C SER A 72 6.62 -10.64 -0.64
N GLU A 73 6.71 -11.88 -0.18
CA GLU A 73 7.90 -12.74 -0.27
C GLU A 73 8.06 -13.37 -1.67
N SER A 74 7.04 -13.27 -2.53
CA SER A 74 7.07 -13.79 -3.90
C SER A 74 7.77 -12.82 -4.87
N GLN A 75 8.22 -13.33 -6.02
CA GLN A 75 8.81 -12.48 -7.06
C GLN A 75 7.82 -11.38 -7.48
N PRO A 76 8.25 -10.10 -7.54
CA PRO A 76 7.37 -9.03 -7.95
C PRO A 76 6.87 -9.26 -9.39
N PHE A 77 5.59 -8.99 -9.61
CA PHE A 77 4.95 -9.10 -10.93
C PHE A 77 4.59 -7.71 -11.45
N GLY A 78 5.21 -7.28 -12.55
CA GLY A 78 4.98 -5.97 -13.17
C GLY A 78 6.10 -5.54 -14.14
N PRO A 79 5.94 -4.43 -14.87
CA PRO A 79 6.97 -3.94 -15.79
C PRO A 79 8.22 -3.47 -15.02
N GLU A 80 9.40 -3.69 -15.59
CA GLU A 80 10.68 -3.25 -15.02
C GLU A 80 10.85 -1.71 -15.03
N PRO A 81 11.64 -1.14 -14.10
CA PRO A 81 12.35 -1.80 -13.01
C PRO A 81 11.47 -1.94 -11.76
N GLN A 82 11.38 -3.18 -11.27
CA GLN A 82 10.76 -3.50 -10.00
C GLN A 82 11.76 -3.19 -8.88
N LEU A 83 11.89 -1.91 -8.54
CA LEU A 83 12.72 -1.51 -7.40
C LEU A 83 11.99 -1.91 -6.12
N GLY A 84 12.44 -3.00 -5.48
CA GLY A 84 11.94 -3.48 -4.18
C GLY A 84 12.23 -2.55 -2.99
N VAL A 85 12.44 -1.26 -3.26
CA VAL A 85 12.81 -0.23 -2.30
C VAL A 85 11.97 1.00 -2.53
N THR A 86 11.55 1.63 -1.45
CA THR A 86 10.77 2.87 -1.54
C THR A 86 11.64 4.03 -2.02
N LYS A 87 11.03 5.07 -2.59
CA LYS A 87 11.74 6.33 -2.91
C LYS A 87 12.47 6.91 -1.70
N SER A 88 11.86 6.81 -0.52
CA SER A 88 12.45 7.23 0.75
C SER A 88 13.69 6.42 1.11
N PHE A 89 13.70 5.11 0.85
CA PHE A 89 14.90 4.28 1.02
C PHE A 89 16.02 4.73 0.10
N ILE A 90 15.74 4.96 -1.19
CA ILE A 90 16.73 5.45 -2.16
C ILE A 90 17.31 6.79 -1.71
N ALA A 91 16.44 7.76 -1.37
CA ALA A 91 16.85 9.07 -0.88
C ALA A 91 17.71 8.98 0.40
N LEU A 92 17.36 8.07 1.31
CA LEU A 92 18.14 7.81 2.52
C LEU A 92 19.55 7.27 2.18
N GLN A 93 19.67 6.34 1.23
CA GLN A 93 20.99 5.82 0.83
C GLN A 93 21.86 6.89 0.17
N VAL A 94 21.27 7.74 -0.69
CA VAL A 94 21.98 8.88 -1.29
C VAL A 94 22.49 9.83 -0.21
N LYS A 95 21.63 10.19 0.75
CA LYS A 95 22.02 11.06 1.87
C LYS A 95 23.14 10.45 2.71
N ARG A 96 23.05 9.16 3.05
CA ARG A 96 24.10 8.45 3.80
C ARG A 96 25.44 8.48 3.06
N TRP A 97 25.42 8.26 1.75
CA TRP A 97 26.63 8.33 0.92
C TRP A 97 27.25 9.73 0.94
N GLU A 98 26.42 10.76 0.81
CA GLU A 98 26.87 12.17 0.87
C GLU A 98 27.48 12.51 2.23
N ASP A 99 26.81 12.14 3.32
CA ASP A 99 27.28 12.39 4.69
C ASP A 99 28.62 11.68 4.96
N ASN A 100 28.78 10.45 4.46
CA ASN A 100 30.05 9.70 4.58
C ASN A 100 31.18 10.39 3.82
N LYS A 101 30.94 10.83 2.57
CA LYS A 101 31.93 11.57 1.77
C LYS A 101 32.32 12.89 2.44
N ARG A 102 31.33 13.63 2.93
CA ARG A 102 31.52 14.90 3.64
C ARG A 102 32.34 14.70 4.91
N THR A 103 32.00 13.71 5.71
CA THR A 103 32.72 13.38 6.95
C THR A 103 34.17 12.97 6.66
N ALA A 104 34.40 12.15 5.63
CA ALA A 104 35.75 11.75 5.22
C ALA A 104 36.58 12.95 4.74
N TYR A 105 35.98 13.89 4.00
CA TYR A 105 36.64 15.13 3.60
C TYR A 105 37.05 15.96 4.83
N TRP A 106 36.12 16.25 5.75
CA TRP A 106 36.41 17.08 6.93
C TRP A 106 37.43 16.47 7.89
N ARG A 107 37.49 15.14 7.98
CA ARG A 107 38.50 14.43 8.81
C ARG A 107 39.91 14.48 8.22
N ASN A 108 40.02 14.64 6.91
CA ASN A 108 41.29 14.67 6.19
C ASN A 108 41.57 16.05 5.59
N ALA A 109 40.82 17.08 6.01
CA ALA A 109 41.06 18.45 5.63
C ALA A 109 42.35 18.93 6.35
N PRO A 110 43.28 19.57 5.62
CA PRO A 110 44.55 20.06 6.19
C PRO A 110 44.35 21.16 7.23
#